data_AF-L8GK60-F1
#
_entry.id   AF-L8GK60-F1
#
_cell.length_a   1.000
_cell.length_b   1.000
_cell.length_c   1.000
_cell.angle_alpha   90.00
_cell.angle_beta   90.00
_cell.angle_gamma   90.00
#
_symmetry.space_group_name_H-M   'P 1'
#
loop_
_entity.id
_entity.type
_entity.pdbx_description
1 polymer ?
#
loop_
_entity_poly.entity_id
_entity_poly.type
_entity_poly.pdbx_seq_one_letter_code
_entity_poly.pdbx_strand_id
1 'polypeptide(L)'
;MDGLGIPPDHDDDLLFGLVPSWSTAVLASAVGLAGIAIWRRYLAPPGPSRPTTKGTAPAGTTRPAVPAPKVRKPAPWVPNTEAEDLLAAATEEEQKKLRPLIASLAPTSDHNAQIKAARATLFYVQDESQWSMMRRTGVLSAMVRLLVTITNHAAQRGGDGDGGDIGVPSREEAAVLAALSAALSRLCRAPELREAMATPELVEHAVFLLRTPLVDSTKAELVALLNVFVRLGDDLRLRAAMVDGGELGPVLAQLFLQTTIESGEDIIKHSANALVPFVTMDEGKSTRDVLLEHGGVEHALDLFTEGRAKFAKRRTPLALLALLNALSAVADVETCEKVLSASLAQYFVAELRKNQKVSLRQNLPDLLSLLRAFLVQERAGADANDLRRQFQDFFLEEQDDGTTGLEQVMSFLRDDKLFPDAAEVLLGLSLDNSRVQAGIKENEETMAAVRAASETASHPGSEAARLLLARVGV
;
A
#
# COMPACT_ATOMS: atom_id res chain seq x y z
N MET A 1 -35.53 25.64 -2.78
CA MET A 1 -34.66 25.35 -1.62
C MET A 1 -34.14 23.96 -1.91
N ASP A 2 -33.04 23.90 -2.66
CA ASP A 2 -32.60 22.69 -3.31
C ASP A 2 -31.20 22.39 -2.80
N GLY A 3 -31.09 21.23 -2.14
CA GLY A 3 -29.87 20.72 -1.54
C GLY A 3 -28.83 20.47 -2.63
N LEU A 4 -27.69 21.14 -2.50
CA LEU A 4 -26.47 20.84 -3.22
C LEU A 4 -26.04 19.42 -2.84
N GLY A 5 -26.30 18.48 -3.76
CA GLY A 5 -25.74 17.14 -3.71
C GLY A 5 -24.22 17.22 -3.75
N ILE A 6 -23.58 16.95 -2.62
CA ILE A 6 -22.17 16.59 -2.56
C ILE A 6 -22.06 15.26 -3.31
N PRO A 7 -21.29 15.15 -4.40
CA PRO A 7 -21.08 13.86 -5.05
C PRO A 7 -20.37 12.92 -4.07
N PRO A 8 -20.70 11.61 -4.06
CA PRO A 8 -19.96 10.66 -3.24
C PRO A 8 -18.49 10.65 -3.69
N ASP A 9 -17.58 10.71 -2.72
CA ASP A 9 -16.14 10.53 -2.91
C ASP A 9 -15.89 9.20 -3.64
N HIS A 10 -15.73 9.26 -4.97
CA HIS A 10 -15.20 8.17 -5.77
C HIS A 10 -13.68 8.14 -5.59
N ASP A 11 -13.25 7.72 -4.40
CA ASP A 11 -11.85 7.35 -4.15
C ASP A 11 -11.56 6.00 -4.84
N ASP A 12 -11.15 6.01 -6.10
CA ASP A 12 -10.64 4.84 -6.82
C ASP A 12 -9.21 4.47 -6.34
N ASP A 13 -9.06 4.19 -5.04
CA ASP A 13 -7.86 3.57 -4.48
C ASP A 13 -7.96 2.04 -4.64
N LEU A 14 -7.93 1.54 -5.88
CA LEU A 14 -7.87 0.09 -6.15
C LEU A 14 -6.66 -0.49 -5.41
N LEU A 15 -6.92 -1.42 -4.49
CA LEU A 15 -5.96 -2.02 -3.57
C LEU A 15 -5.02 -3.04 -4.24
N PHE A 16 -5.31 -3.49 -5.47
CA PHE A 16 -4.63 -4.65 -6.06
C PHE A 16 -4.35 -4.49 -7.56
N GLY A 17 -3.17 -3.92 -7.87
CA GLY A 17 -2.53 -4.05 -9.19
C GLY A 17 -1.46 -5.16 -9.24
N LEU A 18 -1.30 -5.94 -8.16
CA LEU A 18 -0.15 -6.83 -7.96
C LEU A 18 -0.50 -8.30 -7.63
N VAL A 19 -1.78 -8.71 -7.67
CA VAL A 19 -2.12 -10.14 -7.54
C VAL A 19 -2.02 -10.78 -8.94
N PRO A 20 -1.05 -11.68 -9.19
CA PRO A 20 -0.92 -12.29 -10.50
C PRO A 20 -2.15 -13.16 -10.79
N SER A 21 -2.58 -13.19 -12.06
CA SER A 21 -3.53 -14.18 -12.53
C SER A 21 -2.99 -15.60 -12.27
N TRP A 22 -3.87 -16.60 -12.20
CA TRP A 22 -3.46 -18.01 -12.07
C TRP A 22 -2.38 -18.42 -13.10
N SER A 23 -2.46 -17.84 -14.30
CA SER A 23 -1.48 -18.00 -15.38
C SER A 23 -0.08 -17.49 -15.02
N THR A 24 0.06 -16.42 -14.23
CA THR A 24 1.36 -15.90 -13.79
C THR A 24 1.91 -16.61 -12.54
N ALA A 25 1.04 -17.07 -11.63
CA ALA A 25 1.45 -17.84 -10.45
C ALA A 25 2.03 -19.23 -10.81
N VAL A 26 1.46 -19.90 -11.82
CA VAL A 26 1.97 -21.19 -12.34
C VAL A 26 3.33 -21.02 -13.03
N LEU A 27 3.54 -19.91 -13.74
CA LEU A 27 4.82 -19.58 -14.40
C LEU A 27 5.92 -19.27 -13.37
N ALA A 28 5.61 -18.53 -12.30
CA ALA A 28 6.56 -18.25 -11.23
C ALA A 28 7.00 -19.53 -10.49
N SER A 29 6.07 -20.45 -10.25
CA SER A 29 6.32 -21.75 -9.60
C SER A 29 7.22 -22.67 -10.45
N ALA A 30 7.04 -22.67 -11.78
CA ALA A 30 7.88 -23.44 -12.70
C ALA A 30 9.32 -22.91 -12.79
N VAL A 31 9.52 -21.59 -12.73
CA VAL A 31 10.86 -20.96 -12.72
C VAL A 31 11.56 -21.18 -11.38
N GLY A 32 10.84 -21.11 -10.25
CA GLY A 32 11.38 -21.37 -8.91
C GLY A 32 11.92 -22.80 -8.75
N LEU A 33 11.21 -23.81 -9.26
CA LEU A 33 11.67 -25.21 -9.22
C LEU A 33 12.91 -25.46 -10.09
N ALA A 34 13.03 -24.78 -11.24
CA ALA A 34 14.23 -24.84 -12.07
C ALA A 34 15.45 -24.18 -11.39
N GLY A 35 15.23 -23.08 -10.65
CA GLY A 35 16.27 -22.39 -9.88
C GLY A 35 16.83 -23.25 -8.73
N ILE A 36 15.98 -23.95 -7.99
CA ILE A 36 16.38 -24.84 -6.88
C ILE A 36 17.19 -26.04 -7.39
N ALA A 37 16.83 -26.59 -8.56
CA ALA A 37 17.56 -27.68 -9.19
C ALA A 37 18.96 -27.27 -9.67
N ILE A 38 19.13 -26.02 -10.12
CA ILE A 38 20.44 -25.45 -10.50
C ILE A 38 21.28 -25.14 -9.25
N TRP A 39 20.65 -24.66 -8.17
CA TRP A 39 21.32 -24.29 -6.91
C TRP A 39 21.93 -25.50 -6.18
N ARG A 40 21.25 -26.66 -6.19
CA ARG A 40 21.79 -27.91 -5.62
C ARG A 40 23.02 -28.47 -6.36
N ARG A 41 23.27 -28.04 -7.60
CA ARG A 41 24.42 -28.49 -8.39
C ARG A 41 25.71 -27.69 -8.11
N TYR A 42 25.60 -26.53 -7.47
CA TYR A 42 26.73 -25.64 -7.18
C TYR A 42 27.23 -25.69 -5.72
N LEU A 43 26.54 -26.41 -4.82
CA LEU A 43 26.91 -26.55 -3.40
C LEU A 43 27.60 -27.89 -3.08
N ALA A 44 28.57 -28.30 -3.90
CA ALA A 44 29.56 -29.28 -3.46
C ALA A 44 30.63 -28.54 -2.62
N PRO A 45 30.99 -29.01 -1.41
CA PRO A 45 31.76 -28.22 -0.45
C PRO A 45 33.27 -28.25 -0.75
N PRO A 46 34.00 -27.12 -0.64
CA PRO A 46 35.44 -27.15 -0.38
C PRO A 46 35.71 -27.19 1.13
N GLY A 47 36.78 -27.90 1.51
CA GLY A 47 37.18 -28.22 2.88
C GLY A 47 37.69 -27.04 3.73
N PRO A 48 38.18 -27.34 4.96
CA PRO A 48 38.20 -26.37 6.06
C PRO A 48 39.49 -25.54 6.09
N SER A 49 39.36 -24.25 6.42
CA SER A 49 40.47 -23.39 6.82
C SER A 49 40.24 -22.79 8.22
N ARG A 50 41.36 -22.70 8.95
CA ARG A 50 41.54 -22.47 10.39
C ARG A 50 41.30 -21.01 10.84
N PRO A 51 41.19 -20.76 12.17
CA PRO A 51 40.68 -19.53 12.76
C PRO A 51 41.79 -18.51 13.09
N THR A 52 41.43 -17.23 13.15
CA THR A 52 42.21 -16.19 13.86
C THR A 52 41.32 -15.34 14.76
N THR A 53 41.70 -15.34 16.03
CA THR A 53 41.19 -14.58 17.18
C THR A 53 41.61 -13.12 17.19
N LYS A 54 40.76 -12.21 17.67
CA LYS A 54 40.87 -11.52 18.98
C LYS A 54 39.84 -10.39 19.07
N GLY A 55 39.25 -10.27 20.25
CA GLY A 55 38.12 -9.40 20.52
C GLY A 55 38.48 -8.00 21.01
N THR A 56 37.43 -7.19 21.05
CA THR A 56 37.33 -5.95 21.84
C THR A 56 35.87 -5.82 22.26
N ALA A 57 35.67 -5.68 23.57
CA ALA A 57 34.38 -5.51 24.24
C ALA A 57 33.88 -4.04 24.14
N PRO A 58 32.61 -3.75 24.50
CA PRO A 58 31.81 -2.69 23.90
C PRO A 58 32.02 -1.32 24.56
N ALA A 59 32.05 -0.27 23.75
CA ALA A 59 32.03 1.12 24.22
C ALA A 59 30.75 1.82 23.76
N GLY A 60 30.00 2.33 24.73
CA GLY A 60 29.19 3.56 24.60
C GLY A 60 27.97 3.50 23.68
N THR A 61 26.78 3.49 24.30
CA THR A 61 25.53 3.93 23.69
C THR A 61 25.63 5.42 23.30
N THR A 62 26.12 5.69 22.09
CA THR A 62 25.86 6.96 21.39
C THR A 62 24.66 6.76 20.50
N ARG A 63 23.62 7.58 20.72
CA ARG A 63 22.47 7.73 19.84
C ARG A 63 22.99 7.92 18.40
N PRO A 64 22.57 7.12 17.41
CA PRO A 64 23.05 7.29 16.04
C PRO A 64 22.67 8.69 15.56
N ALA A 65 23.67 9.46 15.11
CA ALA A 65 23.46 10.76 14.50
C ALA A 65 22.61 10.57 13.25
N VAL A 66 21.44 11.21 13.20
CA VAL A 66 20.58 11.22 12.01
C VAL A 66 21.27 12.12 10.98
N PRO A 67 21.70 11.60 9.82
CA PRO A 67 22.29 12.44 8.79
C PRO A 67 21.21 13.39 8.26
N ALA A 68 21.44 14.70 8.39
CA ALA A 68 20.65 15.69 7.69
C ALA A 68 20.76 15.43 6.16
N PRO A 69 19.69 15.68 5.37
CA PRO A 69 19.79 15.59 3.92
C PRO A 69 20.98 16.44 3.46
N LYS A 70 21.79 15.93 2.53
CA LYS A 70 22.96 16.67 2.03
C LYS A 70 22.45 18.00 1.49
N VAL A 71 22.75 19.10 2.19
CA VAL A 71 22.41 20.47 1.79
C VAL A 71 23.15 20.75 0.49
N ARG A 72 22.55 20.38 -0.64
CA ARG A 72 23.00 20.81 -1.96
C ARG A 72 22.44 22.21 -2.14
N LYS A 73 23.31 23.15 -2.53
CA LYS A 73 22.82 24.45 -3.02
C LYS A 73 21.79 24.14 -4.11
N PRO A 74 20.57 24.72 -4.04
CA PRO A 74 19.62 24.55 -5.12
C PRO A 74 20.32 24.92 -6.43
N ALA A 75 20.20 24.07 -7.44
CA ALA A 75 20.73 24.39 -8.75
C ALA A 75 20.21 25.79 -9.14
N PRO A 76 21.07 26.70 -9.65
CA PRO A 76 20.61 28.01 -10.08
C PRO A 76 19.46 27.83 -11.06
N TRP A 77 18.36 28.53 -10.81
CA TRP A 77 17.19 28.53 -11.69
C TRP A 77 17.64 28.92 -13.09
N VAL A 78 17.54 27.98 -14.03
CA VAL A 78 17.34 28.32 -15.43
C VAL A 78 15.84 28.59 -15.55
N PRO A 79 15.39 29.74 -16.06
CA PRO A 79 14.00 29.88 -16.47
C PRO A 79 13.65 28.68 -17.30
N ASN A 80 12.66 27.90 -16.87
CA ASN A 80 12.09 26.92 -17.76
C ASN A 80 11.40 27.77 -18.84
N THR A 81 12.11 28.04 -19.94
CA THR A 81 11.53 28.63 -21.15
C THR A 81 10.27 27.86 -21.51
N GLU A 82 10.26 26.55 -21.26
CA GLU A 82 9.07 25.69 -21.33
C GLU A 82 7.85 26.16 -20.53
N ALA A 83 7.99 26.70 -19.31
CA ALA A 83 6.82 27.11 -18.51
C ALA A 83 6.18 28.41 -19.04
N GLU A 84 7.00 29.35 -19.55
CA GLU A 84 6.51 30.55 -20.24
C GLU A 84 5.99 30.23 -21.64
N ASP A 85 6.63 29.30 -22.37
CA ASP A 85 6.18 28.81 -23.69
C ASP A 85 4.85 28.05 -23.58
N LEU A 86 4.67 27.25 -22.52
CA LEU A 86 3.41 26.53 -22.24
C LEU A 86 2.30 27.47 -21.73
N LEU A 87 2.66 28.53 -21.00
CA LEU A 87 1.71 29.59 -20.61
C LEU A 87 1.26 30.40 -21.83
N ALA A 88 2.17 30.70 -22.76
CA ALA A 88 1.87 31.37 -24.02
C ALA A 88 0.96 30.53 -24.94
N ALA A 89 1.03 29.20 -24.84
CA ALA A 89 0.16 28.26 -25.54
C ALA A 89 -1.21 28.01 -24.87
N ALA A 90 -1.42 28.51 -23.64
CA ALA A 90 -2.69 28.38 -22.92
C ALA A 90 -3.70 29.46 -23.35
N THR A 91 -4.99 29.19 -23.18
CA THR A 91 -6.06 30.15 -23.50
C THR A 91 -6.00 31.39 -22.60
N GLU A 92 -6.60 32.50 -23.03
CA GLU A 92 -6.55 33.79 -22.30
C GLU A 92 -7.12 33.68 -20.87
N GLU A 93 -8.14 32.85 -20.68
CA GLU A 93 -8.75 32.59 -19.38
C GLU A 93 -7.83 31.76 -18.47
N GLU A 94 -7.12 30.79 -19.03
CA GLU A 94 -6.12 29.97 -18.33
C GLU A 94 -4.91 30.81 -17.94
N GLN A 95 -4.41 31.66 -18.83
CA GLN A 95 -3.31 32.59 -18.54
C GLN A 95 -3.66 33.54 -17.38
N LYS A 96 -4.92 34.01 -17.31
CA LYS A 96 -5.39 34.88 -16.22
C LYS A 96 -5.43 34.15 -14.87
N LYS A 97 -5.71 32.84 -14.87
CA LYS A 97 -5.72 32.00 -13.65
C LYS A 97 -4.30 31.59 -13.23
N LEU A 98 -3.40 31.32 -14.19
CA LEU A 98 -2.05 30.79 -13.94
C LEU A 98 -0.98 31.84 -13.68
N ARG A 99 -1.08 33.05 -14.26
CA ARG A 99 -0.08 34.12 -14.02
C ARG A 99 0.16 34.43 -12.53
N PRO A 100 -0.88 34.57 -11.68
CA PRO A 100 -0.68 34.81 -10.25
C PRO A 100 0.06 33.65 -9.56
N LEU A 101 -0.18 32.42 -10.03
CA LEU A 101 0.38 31.20 -9.48
C LEU A 101 1.85 31.00 -9.91
N ILE A 102 2.18 31.24 -11.18
CA ILE A 102 3.56 31.22 -11.66
C ILE A 102 4.38 32.35 -11.01
N ALA A 103 3.76 33.54 -10.85
CA ALA A 103 4.39 34.66 -10.16
C ALA A 103 4.62 34.39 -8.66
N SER A 104 3.73 33.65 -7.99
CA SER A 104 3.94 33.25 -6.59
C SER A 104 5.02 32.18 -6.45
N LEU A 105 5.21 31.34 -7.46
CA LEU A 105 6.24 30.30 -7.52
C LEU A 105 7.63 30.82 -7.96
N ALA A 106 7.78 32.12 -8.21
CA ALA A 106 9.06 32.73 -8.52
C ALA A 106 10.06 32.49 -7.36
N PRO A 107 11.34 32.19 -7.66
CA PRO A 107 12.33 31.91 -6.62
C PRO A 107 12.51 33.14 -5.73
N THR A 108 12.12 33.00 -4.46
CA THR A 108 12.40 33.99 -3.42
C THR A 108 13.23 33.33 -2.33
N SER A 109 14.16 34.08 -1.73
CA SER A 109 14.87 33.66 -0.52
C SER A 109 14.06 33.95 0.75
N ASP A 110 12.88 34.57 0.63
CA ASP A 110 12.01 34.91 1.75
C ASP A 110 11.08 33.74 2.07
N HIS A 111 11.32 33.12 3.22
CA HIS A 111 10.54 32.00 3.71
C HIS A 111 9.03 32.31 3.84
N ASN A 112 8.67 33.52 4.27
CA ASN A 112 7.26 33.91 4.42
C ASN A 112 6.58 34.06 3.05
N ALA A 113 7.31 34.54 2.05
CA ALA A 113 6.83 34.60 0.68
C ALA A 113 6.61 33.18 0.11
N GLN A 114 7.46 32.21 0.44
CA GLN A 114 7.30 30.81 0.03
C GLN A 114 6.07 30.14 0.69
N ILE A 115 5.82 30.37 1.98
CA ILE A 115 4.60 29.90 2.66
C ILE A 115 3.35 30.50 2.00
N LYS A 116 3.38 31.80 1.71
CA LYS A 116 2.28 32.50 1.03
C LYS A 116 2.06 31.96 -0.38
N ALA A 117 3.14 31.67 -1.11
CA ALA A 117 3.08 31.07 -2.43
C ALA A 117 2.45 29.68 -2.41
N ALA A 118 2.87 28.82 -1.47
CA ALA A 118 2.30 27.49 -1.31
C ALA A 118 0.79 27.54 -1.02
N ARG A 119 0.34 28.44 -0.14
CA ARG A 119 -1.08 28.65 0.12
C ARG A 119 -1.86 29.12 -1.11
N ALA A 120 -1.29 30.05 -1.87
CA ALA A 120 -1.89 30.49 -3.12
C ALA A 120 -2.02 29.32 -4.10
N THR A 121 -0.98 28.50 -4.26
CA THR A 121 -1.01 27.31 -5.13
C THR A 121 -2.08 26.31 -4.70
N LEU A 122 -2.22 26.06 -3.39
CA LEU A 122 -3.21 25.13 -2.84
C LEU A 122 -4.66 25.54 -3.12
N PHE A 123 -4.95 26.84 -3.24
CA PHE A 123 -6.29 27.32 -3.60
C PHE A 123 -6.72 26.85 -4.99
N TYR A 124 -5.79 26.78 -5.95
CA TYR A 124 -6.09 26.36 -7.32
C TYR A 124 -6.17 24.84 -7.49
N VAL A 125 -5.53 24.06 -6.61
CA VAL A 125 -5.53 22.58 -6.70
C VAL A 125 -6.87 21.95 -6.32
N GLN A 126 -7.74 22.69 -5.64
CA GLN A 126 -9.03 22.18 -5.18
C GLN A 126 -10.04 21.92 -6.31
N ASP A 127 -9.81 22.47 -7.52
CA ASP A 127 -10.69 22.31 -8.67
C ASP A 127 -10.10 21.28 -9.66
N GLU A 128 -10.69 20.09 -9.70
CA GLU A 128 -10.25 18.98 -10.55
C GLU A 128 -10.29 19.31 -12.05
N SER A 129 -11.16 20.23 -12.47
CA SER A 129 -11.23 20.69 -13.85
C SER A 129 -9.94 21.39 -14.32
N GLN A 130 -9.12 21.86 -13.37
CA GLN A 130 -7.87 22.57 -13.62
C GLN A 130 -6.65 21.63 -13.65
N TRP A 131 -6.81 20.34 -13.33
CA TRP A 131 -5.68 19.43 -13.22
C TRP A 131 -4.98 19.18 -14.56
N SER A 132 -5.73 19.07 -15.67
CA SER A 132 -5.15 18.96 -17.03
C SER A 132 -4.28 20.16 -17.40
N MET A 133 -4.66 21.34 -16.91
CA MET A 133 -3.94 22.61 -17.13
C MET A 133 -2.69 22.71 -16.24
N MET A 134 -2.80 22.33 -14.97
CA MET A 134 -1.67 22.29 -14.03
C MET A 134 -0.55 21.33 -14.47
N ARG A 135 -0.92 20.22 -15.12
CA ARG A 135 0.03 19.26 -15.72
C ARG A 135 0.94 19.92 -16.76
N ARG A 136 0.36 20.76 -17.62
CA ARG A 136 1.06 21.38 -18.76
C ARG A 136 1.90 22.58 -18.37
N THR A 137 1.78 23.09 -17.15
CA THR A 137 2.28 24.42 -16.78
C THR A 137 3.39 24.38 -15.72
N GLY A 138 3.91 23.20 -15.40
CA GLY A 138 5.03 23.04 -14.45
C GLY A 138 4.65 23.26 -12.97
N VAL A 139 3.37 23.41 -12.66
CA VAL A 139 2.86 23.68 -11.30
C VAL A 139 3.20 22.55 -10.33
N LEU A 140 3.11 21.30 -10.80
CA LEU A 140 3.48 20.11 -10.04
C LEU A 140 4.95 20.15 -9.59
N SER A 141 5.87 20.40 -10.53
CA SER A 141 7.31 20.56 -10.24
C SER A 141 7.55 21.70 -9.24
N ALA A 142 6.76 22.77 -9.31
CA ALA A 142 6.88 23.89 -8.39
C ALA A 142 6.36 23.56 -6.97
N MET A 143 5.28 22.78 -6.86
CA MET A 143 4.79 22.26 -5.57
C MET A 143 5.83 21.34 -4.90
N VAL A 144 6.47 20.46 -5.66
CA VAL A 144 7.56 19.61 -5.16
C VAL A 144 8.72 20.47 -4.65
N ARG A 145 9.14 21.49 -5.41
CA ARG A 145 10.20 22.42 -4.96
C ARG A 145 9.81 23.18 -3.70
N LEU A 146 8.56 23.63 -3.57
CA LEU A 146 8.09 24.28 -2.35
C LEU A 146 8.16 23.34 -1.15
N LEU A 147 7.72 22.08 -1.30
CA LEU A 147 7.81 21.07 -0.25
C LEU A 147 9.27 20.85 0.18
N VAL A 148 10.17 20.65 -0.79
CA VAL A 148 11.62 20.49 -0.55
C VAL A 148 12.22 21.73 0.12
N THR A 149 11.86 22.93 -0.33
CA THR A 149 12.42 24.18 0.20
C THR A 149 11.97 24.44 1.64
N ILE A 150 10.69 24.25 1.94
CA ILE A 150 10.15 24.36 3.30
C ILE A 150 10.82 23.33 4.22
N THR A 151 11.03 22.11 3.72
CA THR A 151 11.72 21.04 4.47
C THR A 151 13.18 21.41 4.77
N ASN A 152 13.90 21.94 3.78
CA ASN A 152 15.28 22.40 3.95
C ASN A 152 15.39 23.54 4.97
N HIS A 153 14.45 24.50 4.93
CA HIS A 153 14.40 25.58 5.91
C HIS A 153 14.16 25.06 7.34
N ALA A 154 13.30 24.05 7.49
CA ALA A 154 13.09 23.40 8.77
C ALA A 154 14.35 22.67 9.25
N ALA A 155 15.04 21.93 8.37
CA ALA A 155 16.26 21.20 8.69
C ALA A 155 17.41 22.13 9.12
N GLN A 156 17.60 23.26 8.43
CA GLN A 156 18.67 24.22 8.71
C GLN A 156 18.52 24.87 10.10
N ARG A 157 17.29 25.14 10.57
CA ARG A 157 17.07 25.72 11.90
C ARG A 157 17.49 24.81 13.07
N GLY A 158 17.62 23.51 12.85
CA GLY A 158 18.16 22.58 13.86
C GLY A 158 19.69 22.50 13.88
N GLY A 159 20.37 22.94 12.82
CA GLY A 159 21.82 22.78 12.66
C GLY A 159 22.68 23.89 13.28
N ASP A 160 22.08 25.03 13.65
CA ASP A 160 22.81 26.21 14.15
C ASP A 160 23.00 26.22 15.69
N GLY A 161 22.50 25.21 16.40
CA GLY A 161 22.70 25.03 17.84
C GLY A 161 23.79 23.99 18.15
N ASP A 162 24.62 24.25 19.17
CA ASP A 162 25.74 23.39 19.64
C ASP A 162 25.28 22.05 20.29
N GLY A 163 24.07 21.61 19.97
CA GLY A 163 23.52 20.30 20.28
C GLY A 163 22.67 19.88 19.10
N GLY A 164 22.94 18.72 18.51
CA GLY A 164 22.33 18.22 17.29
C GLY A 164 20.83 17.92 17.38
N ASP A 165 20.04 18.94 17.68
CA ASP A 165 18.59 18.90 17.70
C ASP A 165 18.08 18.89 16.25
N ILE A 166 17.22 17.92 15.96
CA ILE A 166 16.59 17.77 14.65
C ILE A 166 15.71 19.00 14.40
N GLY A 167 15.94 19.69 13.29
CA GLY A 167 15.13 20.85 12.90
C GLY A 167 13.65 20.48 12.79
N VAL A 168 12.81 21.10 13.63
CA VAL A 168 11.36 20.83 13.67
C VAL A 168 10.59 21.87 12.88
N PRO A 169 9.71 21.48 11.94
CA PRO A 169 8.83 22.41 11.26
C PRO A 169 7.94 23.17 12.26
N SER A 170 7.77 24.47 12.05
CA SER A 170 6.79 25.28 12.78
C SER A 170 5.38 24.79 12.48
N ARG A 171 4.41 25.17 13.32
CA ARG A 171 2.99 24.82 13.11
C ARG A 171 2.48 25.26 11.73
N GLU A 172 2.96 26.41 11.23
CA GLU A 172 2.56 26.94 9.93
C GLU A 172 3.16 26.14 8.77
N GLU A 173 4.45 25.80 8.87
CA GLU A 173 5.12 24.96 7.87
C GLU A 173 4.52 23.55 7.86
N ALA A 174 4.25 22.95 9.02
CA ALA A 174 3.62 21.64 9.11
C ALA A 174 2.24 21.62 8.42
N ALA A 175 1.42 22.66 8.63
CA ALA A 175 0.12 22.77 7.96
C ALA A 175 0.24 22.89 6.43
N VAL A 176 1.23 23.65 5.95
CA VAL A 176 1.50 23.79 4.51
C VAL A 176 2.04 22.49 3.93
N LEU A 177 2.97 21.81 4.62
CA LEU A 177 3.51 20.52 4.21
C LEU A 177 2.41 19.45 4.11
N ALA A 178 1.51 19.40 5.11
CA ALA A 178 0.34 18.51 5.07
C ALA A 178 -0.53 18.78 3.85
N ALA A 179 -0.90 20.04 3.62
CA ALA A 179 -1.76 20.41 2.50
C ALA A 179 -1.11 20.18 1.13
N LEU A 180 0.19 20.47 0.98
CA LEU A 180 0.94 20.16 -0.24
C LEU A 180 1.02 18.65 -0.48
N SER A 181 1.25 17.86 0.56
CA SER A 181 1.31 16.40 0.45
C SER A 181 -0.04 15.81 0.06
N ALA A 182 -1.13 16.28 0.66
CA ALA A 182 -2.51 15.89 0.34
C ALA A 182 -2.92 16.27 -1.10
N ALA A 183 -2.43 17.42 -1.58
CA ALA A 183 -2.67 17.87 -2.95
C ALA A 183 -1.88 17.03 -3.95
N LEU A 184 -0.59 16.77 -3.67
CA LEU A 184 0.27 15.95 -4.51
C LEU A 184 -0.19 14.49 -4.54
N SER A 185 -0.63 13.92 -3.42
CA SER A 185 -1.10 12.53 -3.37
C SER A 185 -2.30 12.30 -4.29
N ARG A 186 -3.26 13.23 -4.30
CA ARG A 186 -4.41 13.21 -5.21
C ARG A 186 -4.00 13.36 -6.67
N LEU A 187 -3.13 14.33 -6.98
CA LEU A 187 -2.67 14.56 -8.36
C LEU A 187 -1.86 13.39 -8.90
N CYS A 188 -1.01 12.77 -8.07
CA CYS A 188 -0.16 11.64 -8.46
C CYS A 188 -0.92 10.30 -8.51
N ARG A 189 -2.25 10.28 -8.31
CA ARG A 189 -3.07 9.09 -8.61
C ARG A 189 -2.99 8.73 -10.09
N ALA A 190 -2.89 9.71 -10.99
CA ALA A 190 -2.65 9.48 -12.41
C ALA A 190 -1.23 8.92 -12.66
N PRO A 191 -1.09 7.73 -13.30
CA PRO A 191 0.20 7.05 -13.47
C PRO A 191 1.28 7.94 -14.11
N GLU A 192 0.94 8.72 -15.13
CA GLU A 192 1.89 9.55 -15.88
C GLU A 192 2.48 10.68 -15.03
N LEU A 193 1.70 11.18 -14.07
CA LEU A 193 2.14 12.23 -13.15
C LEU A 193 2.94 11.66 -12.00
N ARG A 194 2.58 10.45 -11.58
CA ARG A 194 3.29 9.73 -10.55
C ARG A 194 4.75 9.51 -10.93
N GLU A 195 5.00 9.00 -12.14
CA GLU A 195 6.36 8.76 -12.67
C GLU A 195 7.18 10.06 -12.76
N ALA A 196 6.55 11.15 -13.22
CA ALA A 196 7.23 12.43 -13.33
C ALA A 196 7.61 13.04 -11.96
N MET A 197 6.83 12.77 -10.91
CA MET A 197 6.94 13.44 -9.60
C MET A 197 7.71 12.65 -8.56
N ALA A 198 7.71 11.33 -8.67
CA ALA A 198 8.39 10.47 -7.74
C ALA A 198 9.92 10.55 -8.00
N THR A 199 10.55 11.52 -7.35
CA THR A 199 12.00 11.78 -7.45
C THR A 199 12.71 11.31 -6.19
N PRO A 200 13.98 10.85 -6.28
CA PRO A 200 14.75 10.45 -5.11
C PRO A 200 14.85 11.56 -4.04
N GLU A 201 15.01 12.82 -4.47
CA GLU A 201 15.09 13.99 -3.57
C GLU A 201 13.80 14.17 -2.77
N LEU A 202 12.62 14.04 -3.40
CA LEU A 202 11.34 14.14 -2.69
C LEU A 202 11.18 13.01 -1.66
N VAL A 203 11.63 11.79 -2.00
CA VAL A 203 11.61 10.65 -1.08
C VAL A 203 12.54 10.90 0.11
N GLU A 204 13.77 11.36 -0.11
CA GLU A 204 14.72 11.71 0.97
C GLU A 204 14.14 12.76 1.92
N HIS A 205 13.51 13.81 1.38
CA HIS A 205 12.86 14.85 2.19
C HIS A 205 11.65 14.33 2.97
N ALA A 206 10.83 13.47 2.38
CA ALA A 206 9.71 12.85 3.08
C ALA A 206 10.21 11.95 4.23
N VAL A 207 11.26 11.15 4.00
CA VAL A 207 11.89 10.32 5.05
C VAL A 207 12.41 11.18 6.20
N PHE A 208 13.09 12.29 5.89
CA PHE A 208 13.53 13.25 6.91
C PHE A 208 12.35 13.76 7.74
N LEU A 209 11.26 14.22 7.08
CA LEU A 209 10.07 14.74 7.76
C LEU A 209 9.41 13.70 8.66
N LEU A 210 9.31 12.44 8.22
CA LEU A 210 8.71 11.37 9.03
C LEU A 210 9.47 11.10 10.34
N ARG A 211 10.78 11.38 10.38
CA ARG A 211 11.62 11.28 11.59
C ARG A 211 11.51 12.48 12.52
N THR A 212 10.93 13.58 12.06
CA THR A 212 10.71 14.77 12.89
C THR A 212 9.42 14.63 13.71
N PRO A 213 9.30 15.32 14.87
CA PRO A 213 8.10 15.29 15.70
C PRO A 213 6.96 16.10 15.07
N LEU A 214 6.37 15.56 13.99
CA LEU A 214 5.16 16.06 13.36
C LEU A 214 3.92 15.46 14.00
N VAL A 215 2.82 16.21 13.96
CA VAL A 215 1.49 15.70 14.33
C VAL A 215 1.06 14.61 13.36
N ASP A 216 0.32 13.62 13.85
CA ASP A 216 -0.04 12.41 13.10
C ASP A 216 -0.83 12.71 11.82
N SER A 217 -1.65 13.76 11.81
CA SER A 217 -2.36 14.19 10.59
C SER A 217 -1.43 14.64 9.48
N THR A 218 -0.31 15.31 9.81
CA THR A 218 0.70 15.71 8.81
C THR A 218 1.48 14.51 8.31
N LYS A 219 1.82 13.57 9.21
CA LYS A 219 2.46 12.31 8.84
C LYS A 219 1.55 11.46 7.95
N ALA A 220 0.25 11.43 8.22
CA ALA A 220 -0.74 10.72 7.41
C ALA A 220 -0.71 11.18 5.95
N GLU A 221 -0.71 12.51 5.70
CA GLU A 221 -0.67 13.06 4.34
C GLU A 221 0.66 12.81 3.63
N LEU A 222 1.78 12.87 4.36
CA LEU A 222 3.10 12.50 3.83
C LEU A 222 3.15 11.01 3.45
N VAL A 223 2.63 10.14 4.29
CA VAL A 223 2.55 8.70 4.02
C VAL A 223 1.57 8.40 2.90
N ALA A 224 0.48 9.16 2.77
CA ALA A 224 -0.45 9.04 1.65
C ALA A 224 0.24 9.35 0.32
N LEU A 225 1.05 10.41 0.26
CA LEU A 225 1.88 10.73 -0.91
C LEU A 225 2.89 9.62 -1.21
N LEU A 226 3.60 9.13 -0.20
CA LEU A 226 4.58 8.05 -0.37
C LEU A 226 3.92 6.74 -0.83
N ASN A 227 2.77 6.37 -0.26
CA ASN A 227 1.98 5.20 -0.68
C ASN A 227 1.64 5.26 -2.17
N VAL A 228 1.33 6.45 -2.70
CA VAL A 228 1.09 6.63 -4.13
C VAL A 228 2.36 6.32 -4.93
N PHE A 229 3.54 6.76 -4.49
CA PHE A 229 4.81 6.51 -5.18
C PHE A 229 5.26 5.05 -5.13
N VAL A 230 5.11 4.36 -3.99
CA VAL A 230 5.54 2.96 -3.83
C VAL A 230 4.77 2.04 -4.80
N ARG A 231 3.57 2.43 -5.24
CA ARG A 231 2.76 1.68 -6.21
C ARG A 231 3.31 1.71 -7.65
N LEU A 232 4.38 2.47 -7.95
CA LEU A 232 5.07 2.43 -9.26
C LEU A 232 6.00 1.22 -9.40
N GLY A 233 5.52 0.01 -9.08
CA GLY A 233 6.31 -1.22 -9.06
C GLY A 233 7.15 -1.52 -10.32
N ASP A 234 6.87 -0.84 -11.43
CA ASP A 234 7.52 -1.02 -12.72
C ASP A 234 8.62 0.03 -13.05
N ASP A 235 8.70 1.18 -12.37
CA ASP A 235 9.79 2.13 -12.59
C ASP A 235 11.03 1.72 -11.78
N LEU A 236 11.96 1.06 -12.47
CA LEU A 236 13.24 0.59 -11.92
C LEU A 236 14.07 1.70 -11.25
N ARG A 237 13.95 2.97 -11.66
CA ARG A 237 14.73 4.08 -11.06
C ARG A 237 14.19 4.44 -9.69
N LEU A 238 12.87 4.47 -9.57
CA LEU A 238 12.17 4.72 -8.32
C LEU A 238 12.28 3.56 -7.36
N ARG A 239 12.19 2.33 -7.88
CA ARG A 239 12.48 1.12 -7.14
C ARG A 239 13.89 1.16 -6.53
N ALA A 240 14.91 1.56 -7.31
CA ALA A 240 16.26 1.67 -6.79
C ALA A 240 16.41 2.75 -5.69
N ALA A 241 15.74 3.90 -5.83
CA ALA A 241 15.79 4.98 -4.85
C ALA A 241 14.98 4.68 -3.57
N MET A 242 13.87 3.95 -3.69
CA MET A 242 12.95 3.66 -2.59
C MET A 242 13.28 2.34 -1.88
N VAL A 243 13.79 1.34 -2.60
CA VAL A 243 13.98 -0.05 -2.14
C VAL A 243 15.45 -0.44 -2.06
N ASP A 244 16.27 -0.21 -3.10
CA ASP A 244 17.64 -0.78 -3.17
C ASP A 244 18.68 -0.07 -2.29
N GLY A 245 18.40 1.15 -1.81
CA GLY A 245 19.30 1.90 -0.93
C GLY A 245 18.63 2.79 0.12
N GLY A 246 17.31 2.69 0.29
CA GLY A 246 16.50 3.68 1.00
C GLY A 246 16.16 3.33 2.45
N GLU A 247 16.26 4.31 3.35
CA GLU A 247 15.75 4.22 4.73
C GLU A 247 14.21 4.28 4.81
N LEU A 248 13.52 4.46 3.67
CA LEU A 248 12.07 4.68 3.62
C LEU A 248 11.28 3.51 4.21
N GLY A 249 11.54 2.28 3.75
CA GLY A 249 10.85 1.09 4.25
C GLY A 249 10.98 0.91 5.77
N PRO A 250 12.21 0.88 6.32
CA PRO A 250 12.43 0.85 7.78
C PRO A 250 11.76 2.01 8.54
N VAL A 251 11.77 3.23 8.00
CA VAL A 251 11.12 4.39 8.62
C VAL A 251 9.60 4.25 8.62
N LEU A 252 9.01 3.76 7.52
CA LEU A 252 7.58 3.46 7.46
C LEU A 252 7.20 2.34 8.44
N ALA A 253 8.05 1.33 8.58
CA ALA A 253 7.83 0.23 9.53
C ALA A 253 7.86 0.75 10.98
N GLN A 254 8.87 1.54 11.33
CA GLN A 254 8.94 2.17 12.66
C GLN A 254 7.76 3.09 12.91
N LEU A 255 7.33 3.87 11.92
CA LEU A 255 6.16 4.73 12.04
C LEU A 255 4.91 3.89 12.31
N PHE A 256 4.68 2.83 11.53
CA PHE A 256 3.55 1.93 11.71
C PHE A 256 3.53 1.33 13.12
N LEU A 257 4.67 0.82 13.61
CA LEU A 257 4.79 0.24 14.95
C LEU A 257 4.56 1.25 16.09
N GLN A 258 4.67 2.54 15.82
CA GLN A 258 4.37 3.61 16.76
C GLN A 258 2.93 4.11 16.67
N THR A 259 2.19 3.76 15.61
CA THR A 259 0.81 4.19 15.47
C THR A 259 -0.09 3.49 16.46
N THR A 260 -1.08 4.21 16.98
CA THR A 260 -2.14 3.64 17.79
C THR A 260 -3.49 3.99 17.17
N ILE A 261 -4.58 3.41 17.66
CA ILE A 261 -5.92 3.82 17.21
C ILE A 261 -6.17 5.32 17.42
N GLU A 262 -5.55 5.91 18.44
CA GLU A 262 -5.65 7.34 18.74
C GLU A 262 -4.87 8.22 17.74
N SER A 263 -3.85 7.67 17.06
CA SER A 263 -3.12 8.36 15.99
C SER A 263 -3.99 8.69 14.78
N GLY A 264 -5.14 8.02 14.66
CA GLY A 264 -6.14 8.27 13.64
C GLY A 264 -6.12 7.22 12.52
N GLU A 265 -7.29 7.06 11.91
CA GLU A 265 -7.53 6.01 10.94
C GLU A 265 -6.68 6.15 9.66
N ASP A 266 -6.43 7.38 9.21
CA ASP A 266 -5.72 7.63 7.95
C ASP A 266 -4.24 7.26 8.02
N ILE A 267 -3.55 7.55 9.13
CA ILE A 267 -2.13 7.17 9.26
C ILE A 267 -1.95 5.65 9.29
N ILE A 268 -2.84 4.93 9.97
CA ILE A 268 -2.86 3.45 9.99
C ILE A 268 -3.07 2.91 8.57
N LYS A 269 -4.12 3.38 7.89
CA LYS A 269 -4.46 2.94 6.53
C LYS A 269 -3.33 3.20 5.53
N HIS A 270 -2.77 4.41 5.55
CA HIS A 270 -1.75 4.79 4.57
C HIS A 270 -0.41 4.10 4.83
N SER A 271 -0.01 3.95 6.10
CA SER A 271 1.23 3.23 6.45
C SER A 271 1.14 1.74 6.14
N ALA A 272 0.02 1.09 6.48
CA ALA A 272 -0.19 -0.32 6.16
C ALA A 272 -0.12 -0.59 4.65
N ASN A 273 -0.81 0.23 3.84
CA ASN A 273 -0.77 0.12 2.38
C ASN A 273 0.63 0.40 1.81
N ALA A 274 1.34 1.40 2.32
CA ALA A 274 2.68 1.75 1.85
C ALA A 274 3.70 0.63 2.13
N LEU A 275 3.49 -0.15 3.20
CA LEU A 275 4.38 -1.23 3.61
C LEU A 275 4.23 -2.51 2.80
N VAL A 276 3.06 -2.79 2.23
CA VAL A 276 2.80 -4.04 1.48
C VAL A 276 3.87 -4.31 0.41
N PRO A 277 4.23 -3.37 -0.48
CA PRO A 277 5.25 -3.62 -1.51
C PRO A 277 6.64 -3.86 -0.91
N PHE A 278 7.00 -3.19 0.19
CA PHE A 278 8.28 -3.45 0.87
C PHE A 278 8.35 -4.83 1.52
N VAL A 279 7.22 -5.42 1.89
CA VAL A 279 7.19 -6.77 2.46
C VAL A 279 7.23 -7.82 1.36
N THR A 280 6.59 -7.57 0.21
CA THR A 280 6.49 -8.57 -0.87
C THR A 280 7.69 -8.60 -1.81
N MET A 281 8.50 -7.54 -1.87
CA MET A 281 9.67 -7.47 -2.75
C MET A 281 10.91 -8.17 -2.13
N ASP A 282 11.70 -8.83 -2.97
CA ASP A 282 12.90 -9.57 -2.56
C ASP A 282 13.91 -8.66 -1.85
N GLU A 283 14.04 -7.42 -2.32
CA GLU A 283 14.98 -6.42 -1.80
C GLU A 283 14.51 -5.77 -0.48
N GLY A 284 13.24 -5.97 -0.09
CA GLY A 284 12.64 -5.40 1.11
C GLY A 284 13.02 -6.08 2.44
N LYS A 285 14.13 -6.83 2.46
CA LYS A 285 14.57 -7.61 3.63
C LYS A 285 14.69 -6.77 4.90
N SER A 286 15.30 -5.58 4.83
CA SER A 286 15.46 -4.70 5.99
C SER A 286 14.12 -4.27 6.61
N THR A 287 13.12 -3.95 5.79
CA THR A 287 11.77 -3.60 6.24
C THR A 287 11.06 -4.80 6.87
N ARG A 288 11.20 -5.98 6.25
CA ARG A 288 10.67 -7.24 6.79
C ARG A 288 11.27 -7.56 8.15
N ASP A 289 12.60 -7.48 8.26
CA ASP A 289 13.33 -7.75 9.51
C ASP A 289 12.83 -6.80 10.61
N VAL A 290 12.69 -5.49 10.33
CA VAL A 290 12.14 -4.53 11.31
C VAL A 290 10.73 -4.92 11.75
N LEU A 291 9.83 -5.23 10.82
CA LEU A 291 8.45 -5.59 11.15
C LEU A 291 8.36 -6.91 11.92
N LEU A 292 9.09 -7.95 11.51
CA LEU A 292 9.01 -9.26 12.15
C LEU A 292 9.71 -9.28 13.51
N GLU A 293 10.89 -8.65 13.65
CA GLU A 293 11.64 -8.61 14.92
C GLU A 293 10.94 -7.75 15.99
N HIS A 294 10.16 -6.76 15.59
CA HIS A 294 9.51 -5.81 16.51
C HIS A 294 8.00 -6.03 16.64
N GLY A 295 7.50 -7.23 16.32
CA GLY A 295 6.11 -7.62 16.59
C GLY A 295 5.07 -6.93 15.70
N GLY A 296 5.42 -6.64 14.45
CA GLY A 296 4.55 -5.95 13.49
C GLY A 296 3.31 -6.74 13.08
N VAL A 297 3.35 -8.07 13.19
CA VAL A 297 2.18 -8.92 12.97
C VAL A 297 1.20 -8.77 14.14
N GLU A 298 1.68 -8.91 15.37
CA GLU A 298 0.89 -8.69 16.58
C GLU A 298 0.30 -7.29 16.59
N HIS A 299 1.11 -6.28 16.28
CA HIS A 299 0.65 -4.90 16.22
C HIS A 299 -0.45 -4.68 15.17
N ALA A 300 -0.30 -5.25 13.96
CA ALA A 300 -1.32 -5.16 12.93
C ALA A 300 -2.62 -5.89 13.33
N LEU A 301 -2.52 -7.03 14.02
CA LEU A 301 -3.67 -7.75 14.59
C LEU A 301 -4.36 -6.95 15.70
N ASP A 302 -3.59 -6.31 16.59
CA ASP A 302 -4.12 -5.48 17.67
C ASP A 302 -4.88 -4.27 17.09
N LEU A 303 -4.26 -3.53 16.17
CA LEU A 303 -4.92 -2.43 15.47
C LEU A 303 -6.18 -2.88 14.73
N PHE A 304 -6.14 -4.07 14.12
CA PHE A 304 -7.28 -4.63 13.42
C PHE A 304 -8.42 -4.99 14.37
N THR A 305 -8.13 -5.70 15.47
CA THR A 305 -9.13 -6.19 16.42
C THR A 305 -9.71 -5.06 17.26
N GLU A 306 -8.88 -4.20 17.84
CA GLU A 306 -9.31 -3.05 18.65
C GLU A 306 -9.96 -1.96 17.80
N GLY A 307 -9.47 -1.78 16.56
CA GLY A 307 -9.91 -0.72 15.66
C GLY A 307 -11.20 -1.07 14.90
N ARG A 308 -11.55 -2.35 14.74
CA ARG A 308 -12.70 -2.81 13.95
C ARG A 308 -14.01 -2.09 14.27
N ALA A 309 -14.26 -1.79 15.55
CA ALA A 309 -15.48 -1.11 15.99
C ALA A 309 -15.39 0.43 15.93
N LYS A 310 -14.17 0.97 15.84
CA LYS A 310 -13.87 2.40 15.94
C LYS A 310 -13.60 3.05 14.57
N PHE A 311 -13.15 2.27 13.59
CA PHE A 311 -12.89 2.76 12.24
C PHE A 311 -14.19 3.18 11.56
N ALA A 312 -14.23 4.44 11.13
CA ALA A 312 -15.35 4.99 10.37
C ALA A 312 -15.25 4.58 8.89
N LYS A 313 -14.02 4.40 8.36
CA LYS A 313 -13.79 4.02 6.97
C LYS A 313 -13.57 2.50 6.88
N ARG A 314 -14.36 1.85 6.02
CA ARG A 314 -14.27 0.39 5.82
C ARG A 314 -12.95 -0.09 5.20
N ARG A 315 -12.11 0.83 4.69
CA ARG A 315 -10.86 0.51 3.99
C ARG A 315 -9.66 0.30 4.90
N THR A 316 -9.68 0.82 6.13
CA THR A 316 -8.57 0.65 7.07
C THR A 316 -8.40 -0.82 7.50
N PRO A 317 -9.47 -1.56 7.83
CA PRO A 317 -9.38 -3.00 7.99
C PRO A 317 -8.77 -3.71 6.78
N LEU A 318 -9.16 -3.33 5.55
CA LEU A 318 -8.62 -3.97 4.33
C LEU A 318 -7.12 -3.72 4.16
N ALA A 319 -6.64 -2.50 4.46
CA ALA A 319 -5.22 -2.17 4.41
C ALA A 319 -4.41 -3.00 5.43
N LEU A 320 -4.93 -3.16 6.65
CA LEU A 320 -4.32 -4.01 7.68
C LEU A 320 -4.31 -5.48 7.26
N LEU A 321 -5.40 -5.97 6.68
CA LEU A 321 -5.48 -7.34 6.14
C LEU A 321 -4.49 -7.58 5.00
N ALA A 322 -4.30 -6.60 4.11
CA ALA A 322 -3.32 -6.68 3.04
C ALA A 322 -1.89 -6.81 3.60
N LEU A 323 -1.56 -6.01 4.62
CA LEU A 323 -0.26 -6.09 5.30
C LEU A 323 -0.08 -7.41 6.04
N LEU A 324 -1.09 -7.88 6.78
CA LEU A 324 -1.06 -9.17 7.46
C LEU A 324 -0.86 -10.33 6.49
N ASN A 325 -1.54 -10.30 5.34
CA ASN A 325 -1.36 -11.30 4.30
C ASN A 325 0.10 -11.29 3.78
N ALA A 326 0.62 -10.10 3.45
CA ALA A 326 2.00 -9.93 2.98
C ALA A 326 3.04 -10.44 4.01
N LEU A 327 2.86 -10.11 5.30
CA LEU A 327 3.75 -10.56 6.36
C LEU A 327 3.68 -12.08 6.55
N SER A 328 2.48 -12.67 6.52
CA SER A 328 2.31 -14.13 6.63
C SER A 328 2.98 -14.92 5.50
N ALA A 329 3.26 -14.28 4.36
CA ALA A 329 3.93 -14.92 3.24
C ALA A 329 5.41 -15.20 3.50
N VAL A 330 6.03 -14.36 4.34
CA VAL A 330 7.48 -14.31 4.57
C VAL A 330 7.87 -14.62 6.02
N ALA A 331 6.89 -14.80 6.90
CA ALA A 331 7.11 -15.11 8.31
C ALA A 331 7.30 -16.62 8.55
N ASP A 332 7.66 -16.97 9.79
CA ASP A 332 7.70 -18.36 10.24
C ASP A 332 6.30 -18.94 10.46
N VAL A 333 6.25 -20.26 10.72
CA VAL A 333 4.99 -20.99 10.91
C VAL A 333 4.20 -20.42 12.08
N GLU A 334 4.82 -20.17 13.24
CA GLU A 334 4.16 -19.64 14.45
C GLU A 334 3.44 -18.32 14.16
N THR A 335 4.10 -17.42 13.44
CA THR A 335 3.54 -16.14 13.01
C THR A 335 2.38 -16.34 12.03
N CYS A 336 2.50 -17.31 11.11
CA CYS A 336 1.39 -17.68 10.22
C CYS A 336 0.18 -18.20 11.00
N GLU A 337 0.36 -18.98 12.08
CA GLU A 337 -0.75 -19.48 12.91
C GLU A 337 -1.53 -18.32 13.55
N LYS A 338 -0.82 -17.30 14.04
CA LYS A 338 -1.44 -16.09 14.62
C LYS A 338 -2.30 -15.35 13.60
N VAL A 339 -1.81 -15.22 12.37
CA VAL A 339 -2.53 -14.54 11.29
C VAL A 339 -3.72 -15.39 10.80
N LEU A 340 -3.50 -16.66 10.49
CA LEU A 340 -4.52 -17.62 10.03
C LEU A 340 -5.36 -18.16 11.19
N SER A 341 -5.78 -17.27 12.08
CA SER A 341 -6.56 -17.62 13.26
C SER A 341 -8.06 -17.75 12.96
N ALA A 342 -8.74 -18.47 13.85
CA ALA A 342 -10.20 -18.55 13.91
C ALA A 342 -10.87 -17.17 13.87
N SER A 343 -10.32 -16.21 14.62
CA SER A 343 -10.85 -14.85 14.72
C SER A 343 -10.81 -14.11 13.37
N LEU A 344 -9.77 -14.33 12.57
CA LEU A 344 -9.68 -13.75 11.24
C LEU A 344 -10.66 -14.41 10.26
N ALA A 345 -10.81 -15.74 10.30
CA ALA A 345 -11.79 -16.43 9.47
C ALA A 345 -13.23 -15.96 9.78
N GLN A 346 -13.56 -15.87 11.07
CA GLN A 346 -14.85 -15.34 11.54
C GLN A 346 -15.08 -13.90 11.12
N TYR A 347 -14.02 -13.08 11.06
CA TYR A 347 -14.12 -11.73 10.51
C TYR A 347 -14.57 -11.76 9.04
N PHE A 348 -13.91 -12.55 8.20
CA PHE A 348 -14.26 -12.66 6.79
C PHE A 348 -15.70 -13.11 6.61
N VAL A 349 -16.14 -14.16 7.31
CA VAL A 349 -17.52 -14.64 7.28
C VAL A 349 -18.50 -13.54 7.69
N ALA A 350 -18.22 -12.84 8.80
CA ALA A 350 -19.08 -11.74 9.25
C ALA A 350 -19.17 -10.58 8.25
N GLU A 351 -18.07 -10.21 7.60
CA GLU A 351 -18.09 -9.14 6.59
C GLU A 351 -18.74 -9.59 5.27
N LEU A 352 -18.52 -10.81 4.80
CA LEU A 352 -19.22 -11.35 3.63
C LEU A 352 -20.73 -11.31 3.84
N ARG A 353 -21.21 -11.71 5.02
CA ARG A 353 -22.61 -11.63 5.43
C ARG A 353 -23.16 -10.20 5.41
N LYS A 354 -22.44 -9.24 6.00
CA LYS A 354 -22.87 -7.82 5.99
C LYS A 354 -23.03 -7.28 4.57
N ASN A 355 -22.17 -7.72 3.65
CA ASN A 355 -22.13 -7.24 2.27
C ASN A 355 -23.09 -7.97 1.31
N GLN A 356 -23.91 -8.90 1.78
CA GLN A 356 -25.02 -9.44 0.98
C GLN A 356 -26.06 -8.36 0.64
N LYS A 357 -26.24 -7.36 1.51
CA LYS A 357 -27.12 -6.21 1.26
C LYS A 357 -26.53 -5.32 0.17
N VAL A 358 -27.29 -5.09 -0.90
CA VAL A 358 -26.86 -4.35 -2.11
C VAL A 358 -26.24 -2.98 -1.80
N SER A 359 -26.71 -2.29 -0.76
CA SER A 359 -26.21 -0.97 -0.34
C SER A 359 -24.77 -0.97 0.20
N LEU A 360 -24.17 -2.14 0.47
CA LEU A 360 -22.86 -2.27 1.10
C LEU A 360 -21.78 -2.90 0.21
N ARG A 361 -22.12 -3.34 -1.02
CA ARG A 361 -21.25 -4.15 -1.90
C ARG A 361 -19.97 -3.47 -2.41
N GLN A 362 -19.76 -2.18 -2.15
CA GLN A 362 -18.64 -1.42 -2.75
C GLN A 362 -17.25 -1.97 -2.41
N ASN A 363 -17.06 -2.58 -1.23
CA ASN A 363 -15.76 -3.14 -0.81
C ASN A 363 -15.71 -4.68 -0.90
N LEU A 364 -16.77 -5.31 -1.40
CA LEU A 364 -16.85 -6.77 -1.47
C LEU A 364 -15.82 -7.39 -2.44
N PRO A 365 -15.54 -6.81 -3.63
CA PRO A 365 -14.46 -7.31 -4.49
C PRO A 365 -13.09 -7.31 -3.80
N ASP A 366 -12.74 -6.22 -3.11
CA ASP A 366 -11.46 -6.12 -2.37
C ASP A 366 -11.39 -7.16 -1.23
N LEU A 367 -12.51 -7.38 -0.54
CA LEU A 367 -12.59 -8.38 0.53
C LEU A 367 -12.43 -9.81 -0.02
N LEU A 368 -13.07 -10.13 -1.15
CA LEU A 368 -12.94 -11.44 -1.82
C LEU A 368 -11.52 -11.65 -2.35
N SER A 369 -10.92 -10.63 -2.94
CA SER A 369 -9.52 -10.66 -3.39
C SER A 369 -8.55 -10.91 -2.24
N LEU A 370 -8.73 -10.24 -1.10
CA LEU A 370 -7.96 -10.49 0.12
C LEU A 370 -8.16 -11.91 0.64
N LEU A 371 -9.41 -12.38 0.72
CA LEU A 371 -9.70 -13.75 1.15
C LEU A 371 -9.03 -14.78 0.24
N ARG A 372 -9.09 -14.59 -1.09
CA ARG A 372 -8.37 -15.42 -2.05
C ARG A 372 -6.86 -15.42 -1.75
N ALA A 373 -6.27 -14.26 -1.50
CA ALA A 373 -4.85 -14.15 -1.18
C ALA A 373 -4.49 -14.98 0.06
N PHE A 374 -5.29 -14.91 1.13
CA PHE A 374 -5.07 -15.73 2.33
C PHE A 374 -5.14 -17.24 2.05
N LEU A 375 -6.03 -17.67 1.15
CA LEU A 375 -6.26 -19.08 0.82
C LEU A 375 -5.22 -19.68 -0.12
N VAL A 376 -4.76 -18.91 -1.11
CA VAL A 376 -3.92 -19.41 -2.21
C VAL A 376 -2.43 -19.20 -1.96
N GLN A 377 -2.05 -18.23 -1.14
CA GLN A 377 -0.65 -17.89 -0.92
C GLN A 377 0.16 -19.09 -0.39
N GLU A 378 1.22 -19.43 -1.10
CA GLU A 378 2.22 -20.38 -0.62
C GLU A 378 2.96 -19.74 0.56
N ARG A 379 3.03 -20.49 1.67
CA ARG A 379 3.72 -20.08 2.90
C ARG A 379 4.85 -21.06 3.16
N ALA A 380 5.95 -20.56 3.73
CA ALA A 380 7.12 -21.38 3.99
C ALA A 380 6.84 -22.42 5.10
N GLY A 381 6.83 -23.71 4.77
CA GLY A 381 6.77 -24.81 5.74
C GLY A 381 5.76 -25.90 5.40
N ALA A 382 6.04 -27.14 5.82
CA ALA A 382 5.17 -28.30 5.59
C ALA A 382 3.80 -28.17 6.30
N ASP A 383 3.73 -27.40 7.39
CA ASP A 383 2.53 -27.21 8.23
C ASP A 383 1.56 -26.14 7.65
N ALA A 384 1.95 -25.42 6.60
CA ALA A 384 1.12 -24.38 5.98
C ALA A 384 -0.19 -24.93 5.38
N ASN A 385 -0.20 -26.19 4.94
CA ASN A 385 -1.40 -26.84 4.42
C ASN A 385 -2.40 -27.15 5.54
N ASP A 386 -1.92 -27.51 6.73
CA ASP A 386 -2.78 -27.79 7.89
C ASP A 386 -3.40 -26.49 8.42
N LEU A 387 -2.64 -25.39 8.48
CA LEU A 387 -3.17 -24.07 8.83
C LEU A 387 -4.22 -23.58 7.83
N ARG A 388 -3.96 -23.76 6.54
CA ARG A 388 -4.95 -23.44 5.49
C ARG A 388 -6.22 -24.25 5.68
N ARG A 389 -6.10 -25.56 5.97
CA ARG A 389 -7.27 -26.42 6.19
C ARG A 389 -8.07 -25.98 7.41
N GLN A 390 -7.42 -25.65 8.52
CA GLN A 390 -8.10 -25.10 9.70
C GLN A 390 -8.84 -23.80 9.36
N PHE A 391 -8.20 -22.89 8.63
CA PHE A 391 -8.82 -21.65 8.18
C PHE A 391 -10.02 -21.90 7.25
N GLN A 392 -9.93 -22.87 6.33
CA GLN A 392 -11.03 -23.28 5.45
C GLN A 392 -12.19 -23.91 6.22
N ASP A 393 -11.91 -24.71 7.26
CA ASP A 393 -12.94 -25.42 8.02
C ASP A 393 -13.88 -24.45 8.77
N PHE A 394 -13.43 -23.24 9.14
CA PHE A 394 -14.30 -22.19 9.67
C PHE A 394 -15.39 -21.75 8.68
N PHE A 395 -15.16 -21.87 7.37
CA PHE A 395 -16.19 -21.56 6.37
C PHE A 395 -17.28 -22.63 6.29
N LEU A 396 -17.10 -23.78 6.91
CA LEU A 396 -18.09 -24.85 7.04
C LEU A 396 -18.88 -24.77 8.35
N GLU A 397 -18.46 -23.92 9.31
CA GLU A 397 -19.16 -23.77 10.57
C GLU A 397 -20.46 -22.99 10.38
N GLU A 398 -21.56 -23.55 10.88
CA GLU A 398 -22.86 -22.88 10.91
C GLU A 398 -22.78 -21.64 11.80
N GLN A 399 -23.28 -20.53 11.28
CA GLN A 399 -23.44 -19.27 12.01
C GLN A 399 -24.81 -19.22 12.69
N ASP A 400 -25.08 -18.17 13.48
CA ASP A 400 -26.34 -18.00 14.22
C ASP A 400 -27.63 -18.04 13.38
N ASP A 401 -27.55 -17.81 12.06
CA ASP A 401 -28.70 -17.91 11.15
C ASP A 401 -28.79 -19.25 10.40
N GLY A 402 -27.96 -20.23 10.75
CA GLY A 402 -27.89 -21.52 10.09
C GLY A 402 -27.22 -21.47 8.71
N THR A 403 -26.62 -20.35 8.31
CA THR A 403 -25.82 -20.27 7.08
C THR A 403 -24.34 -20.47 7.37
N THR A 404 -23.60 -20.99 6.40
CA THR A 404 -22.14 -21.14 6.47
C THR A 404 -21.43 -20.04 5.67
N GLY A 405 -20.15 -19.80 5.97
CA GLY A 405 -19.33 -18.90 5.16
C GLY A 405 -19.21 -19.36 3.70
N LEU A 406 -19.17 -20.68 3.48
CA LEU A 406 -19.13 -21.28 2.15
C LEU A 406 -20.40 -20.93 1.34
N GLU A 407 -21.58 -21.05 1.94
CA GLU A 407 -22.85 -20.67 1.30
C GLU A 407 -22.92 -19.19 0.96
N GLN A 408 -22.35 -18.34 1.81
CA GLN A 408 -22.28 -16.91 1.53
C GLN A 408 -21.42 -16.62 0.29
N VAL A 409 -20.25 -17.26 0.15
CA VAL A 409 -19.42 -17.10 -1.05
C VAL A 409 -20.13 -17.65 -2.30
N MET A 410 -20.75 -18.83 -2.20
CA MET A 410 -21.52 -19.43 -3.29
C MET A 410 -22.65 -18.52 -3.78
N SER A 411 -23.31 -17.78 -2.87
CA SER A 411 -24.39 -16.85 -3.23
C SER A 411 -23.93 -15.72 -4.17
N PHE A 412 -22.65 -15.34 -4.13
CA PHE A 412 -22.09 -14.28 -4.98
C PHE A 412 -21.86 -14.70 -6.43
N LEU A 413 -21.87 -16.01 -6.75
CA LEU A 413 -21.82 -16.50 -8.13
C LEU A 413 -23.05 -16.13 -8.95
N ARG A 414 -24.12 -15.63 -8.33
CA ARG A 414 -25.32 -15.13 -9.02
C ARG A 414 -25.15 -13.70 -9.55
N ASP A 415 -24.09 -13.02 -9.16
CA ASP A 415 -23.78 -11.65 -9.57
C ASP A 415 -22.60 -11.69 -10.56
N ASP A 416 -22.87 -11.40 -11.84
CA ASP A 416 -21.85 -11.43 -12.90
C ASP A 416 -20.61 -10.58 -12.59
N LYS A 417 -20.77 -9.51 -11.80
CA LYS A 417 -19.65 -8.64 -11.41
C LYS A 417 -18.76 -9.26 -10.34
N LEU A 418 -19.33 -10.07 -9.46
CA LEU A 418 -18.63 -10.70 -8.33
C LEU A 418 -18.23 -12.14 -8.65
N PHE A 419 -18.79 -12.73 -9.72
CA PHE A 419 -18.52 -14.09 -10.12
C PHE A 419 -17.02 -14.42 -10.17
N PRO A 420 -16.15 -13.62 -10.84
CA PRO A 420 -14.74 -13.99 -10.97
C PRO A 420 -14.06 -14.13 -9.61
N ASP A 421 -14.23 -13.14 -8.73
CA ASP A 421 -13.62 -13.14 -7.39
C ASP A 421 -14.19 -14.26 -6.52
N ALA A 422 -15.51 -14.47 -6.56
CA ALA A 422 -16.18 -15.53 -5.81
C ALA A 422 -15.73 -16.93 -6.26
N ALA A 423 -15.61 -17.16 -7.58
CA ALA A 423 -15.13 -18.44 -8.13
C ALA A 423 -13.68 -18.73 -7.71
N GLU A 424 -12.81 -17.73 -7.69
CA GLU A 424 -11.44 -17.90 -7.22
C GLU A 424 -11.34 -18.15 -5.71
N VAL A 425 -12.18 -17.50 -4.90
CA VAL A 425 -12.29 -17.82 -3.47
C VAL A 425 -12.73 -19.26 -3.27
N LEU A 426 -13.75 -19.75 -4.00
CA LEU A 426 -14.17 -21.15 -3.92
C LEU A 426 -13.08 -22.13 -4.36
N LEU A 427 -12.28 -21.77 -5.36
CA LEU A 427 -11.12 -22.54 -5.77
C LEU A 427 -10.05 -22.61 -4.67
N GLY A 428 -9.82 -21.49 -3.97
CA GLY A 428 -8.93 -21.44 -2.80
C GLY A 428 -9.47 -22.21 -1.59
N LEU A 429 -10.77 -22.12 -1.30
CA LEU A 429 -11.42 -22.85 -0.20
C LEU A 429 -11.41 -24.37 -0.45
N SER A 430 -11.53 -24.80 -1.71
CA SER A 430 -11.55 -26.22 -2.08
C SER A 430 -10.15 -26.84 -2.24
N LEU A 431 -9.09 -26.05 -2.13
CA LEU A 431 -7.71 -26.52 -2.24
C LEU A 431 -7.38 -27.49 -1.09
N ASP A 432 -7.19 -28.77 -1.42
CA ASP A 432 -6.87 -29.87 -0.50
C ASP A 432 -7.88 -30.09 0.65
N ASN A 433 -9.12 -29.63 0.48
CA ASN A 433 -10.20 -29.79 1.44
C ASN A 433 -11.42 -30.48 0.81
N SER A 434 -11.54 -31.78 1.04
CA SER A 434 -12.62 -32.60 0.49
C SER A 434 -14.00 -32.26 1.04
N ARG A 435 -14.09 -31.69 2.25
CA ARG A 435 -15.38 -31.28 2.85
C ARG A 435 -15.93 -30.07 2.13
N VAL A 436 -15.10 -29.08 1.84
CA VAL A 436 -15.47 -27.93 1.02
C VAL A 436 -15.85 -28.38 -0.40
N GLN A 437 -15.06 -29.26 -1.02
CA GLN A 437 -15.37 -29.79 -2.36
C GLN A 437 -16.74 -30.47 -2.41
N ALA A 438 -17.08 -31.27 -1.39
CA ALA A 438 -18.41 -31.90 -1.28
C ALA A 438 -19.53 -30.85 -1.14
N GLY A 439 -19.36 -29.87 -0.26
CA GLY A 439 -20.36 -28.81 -0.07
C GLY A 439 -20.64 -27.98 -1.32
N ILE A 440 -19.60 -27.69 -2.13
CA ILE A 440 -19.76 -27.01 -3.43
C ILE A 440 -20.51 -27.92 -4.42
N LYS A 441 -20.14 -29.20 -4.48
CA LYS A 441 -20.73 -30.18 -5.41
C LYS A 441 -22.21 -30.44 -5.14
N GLU A 442 -22.61 -30.43 -3.88
CA GLU A 442 -24.01 -30.65 -3.45
C GLU A 442 -24.92 -29.44 -3.74
N ASN A 443 -24.34 -28.26 -3.99
CA ASN A 443 -25.10 -27.06 -4.33
C ASN A 443 -25.38 -26.97 -5.84
N GLU A 444 -26.56 -27.44 -6.27
CA GLU A 444 -26.94 -27.50 -7.68
C GLU A 444 -26.92 -26.13 -8.38
N GLU A 445 -27.37 -25.07 -7.70
CA GLU A 445 -27.40 -23.71 -8.26
C GLU A 445 -25.99 -23.18 -8.53
N THR A 446 -25.07 -23.42 -7.59
CA THR A 446 -23.64 -23.10 -7.73
C THR A 446 -23.03 -23.85 -8.91
N MET A 447 -23.26 -25.16 -8.98
CA MET A 447 -22.74 -25.98 -10.07
C MET A 447 -23.32 -25.58 -11.44
N ALA A 448 -24.58 -25.14 -11.50
CA ALA A 448 -25.18 -24.61 -12.72
C ALA A 448 -24.50 -23.31 -13.17
N ALA A 449 -24.29 -22.36 -12.25
CA ALA A 449 -23.61 -21.10 -12.54
C ALA A 449 -22.16 -21.33 -13.01
N VAL A 450 -21.42 -22.21 -12.33
CA VAL A 450 -20.03 -22.56 -12.68
C VAL A 450 -19.96 -23.21 -14.06
N ARG A 451 -20.85 -24.16 -14.38
CA ARG A 451 -20.90 -24.79 -15.72
C ARG A 451 -21.16 -23.77 -16.83
N ALA A 452 -22.18 -22.93 -16.66
CA ALA A 452 -22.53 -21.90 -17.63
C ALA A 452 -21.37 -20.92 -17.90
N ALA A 453 -20.66 -20.51 -16.85
CA ALA A 453 -19.47 -19.66 -16.98
C ALA A 453 -18.28 -20.38 -17.64
N SER A 454 -18.10 -21.68 -17.37
CA SER A 454 -16.99 -22.47 -17.93
C SER A 454 -17.11 -22.68 -19.45
N GLU A 455 -18.34 -22.79 -19.95
CA GLU A 455 -18.70 -22.96 -21.36
C GLU A 455 -18.59 -21.63 -22.14
N THR A 456 -18.71 -20.49 -21.44
CA THR A 456 -18.63 -19.16 -22.04
C THR A 456 -17.20 -18.65 -22.03
N ALA A 457 -16.44 -18.85 -23.12
CA ALA A 457 -15.03 -18.49 -23.19
C ALA A 457 -14.71 -17.00 -22.94
N SER A 458 -15.65 -16.09 -23.20
CA SER A 458 -15.51 -14.65 -22.94
C SER A 458 -15.86 -14.25 -21.50
N HIS A 459 -16.33 -15.17 -20.66
CA HIS A 459 -16.69 -14.86 -19.29
C HIS A 459 -15.42 -14.64 -18.45
N PRO A 460 -15.31 -13.53 -17.69
CA PRO A 460 -14.10 -13.17 -16.94
C PRO A 460 -13.70 -14.21 -15.87
N GLY A 461 -14.65 -14.99 -15.36
CA GLY A 461 -14.40 -16.11 -14.43
C GLY A 461 -14.31 -17.51 -15.07
N SER A 462 -14.25 -17.61 -16.41
CA SER A 462 -14.35 -18.93 -17.09
C SER A 462 -13.21 -19.88 -16.75
N GLU A 463 -11.98 -19.39 -16.55
CA GLU A 463 -10.83 -20.21 -16.15
C GLU A 463 -10.99 -20.75 -14.73
N ALA A 464 -11.31 -19.88 -13.76
CA ALA A 464 -11.57 -20.28 -12.38
C ALA A 464 -12.73 -21.29 -12.31
N ALA A 465 -13.78 -21.11 -13.10
CA ALA A 465 -14.90 -22.03 -13.19
C ALA A 465 -14.47 -23.43 -13.70
N ARG A 466 -13.66 -23.52 -14.77
CA ARG A 466 -13.14 -24.80 -15.28
C ARG A 466 -12.27 -25.51 -14.25
N LEU A 467 -11.38 -24.78 -13.59
CA LEU A 467 -10.51 -25.31 -12.54
C LEU A 467 -11.34 -25.82 -11.35
N LEU A 468 -12.40 -25.11 -10.99
CA LEU A 468 -13.31 -25.52 -9.92
C LEU A 468 -14.05 -26.81 -10.28
N LEU A 469 -14.59 -26.93 -11.51
CA LEU A 469 -15.23 -28.18 -11.98
C LEU A 469 -14.29 -29.37 -11.93
N ALA A 470 -13.07 -29.20 -12.46
CA ALA A 470 -12.05 -30.24 -12.42
C ALA A 470 -11.71 -30.65 -10.98
N ARG A 471 -11.71 -29.69 -10.04
CA ARG A 471 -11.41 -29.91 -8.63
C ARG A 471 -12.50 -30.68 -7.90
N VAL A 472 -13.77 -30.35 -8.13
CA VAL A 472 -14.91 -31.01 -7.47
C VAL A 472 -15.29 -32.36 -8.13
N GLY A 473 -14.54 -32.76 -9.16
CA GLY A 473 -14.67 -34.05 -9.83
C GLY A 473 -15.97 -34.18 -10.62
N VAL A 474 -16.21 -33.21 -11.50
CA VAL A 474 -17.38 -33.12 -12.41
C VAL A 474 -16.94 -32.97 -13.86
#